data_AF-A0A7X6MDW7-F1
#
_entry.id   AF-A0A7X6MDW7-F1
#
_cell.length_a   1.000
_cell.length_b   1.000
_cell.length_c   1.000
_cell.angle_alpha   90.00
_cell.angle_beta   90.00
_cell.angle_gamma   90.00
#
_symmetry.space_group_name_H-M   'P 1'
#
loop_
_entity.id
_entity.type
_entity.pdbx_description
1 polymer ?
#
loop_
_entity_poly.entity_id
_entity_poly.type
_entity_poly.pdbx_seq_one_letter_code
_entity_poly.pdbx_strand_id
1 'polypeptide(L)'
;MFGAGAVAATWRSERERGEAWALVGFAGLVLQNTTFAGIVALRLALASMPLDEPAVTAAVWAVHEGFFTLNGTFLALALLGLSVAGRRGGLIRPWHAALGLVSAALMLASSVLAPLVIEHGNPLGLIGLVGWLLWVVWVCAYGVVLVRLPSLRAPAAV
;
A
#
# COMPACT_ATOMS: atom_id res chain seq x y z
N MET A 1 7.23 3.16 -9.65
CA MET A 1 6.85 4.27 -10.55
C MET A 1 5.57 4.99 -10.13
N PHE A 2 4.46 4.30 -9.85
CA PHE A 2 3.17 4.92 -9.47
C PHE A 2 3.27 5.99 -8.36
N GLY A 3 3.84 5.64 -7.19
CA GLY A 3 3.91 6.55 -6.03
C GLY A 3 4.66 7.85 -6.33
N ALA A 4 5.78 7.77 -7.05
CA ALA A 4 6.53 8.95 -7.47
C ALA A 4 5.72 9.84 -8.42
N GLY A 5 4.94 9.24 -9.33
CA GLY A 5 4.03 9.97 -10.21
C GLY A 5 2.91 10.68 -9.45
N ALA A 6 2.32 10.03 -8.45
CA ALA A 6 1.31 10.63 -7.58
C ALA A 6 1.87 11.80 -6.75
N VAL A 7 3.09 11.65 -6.20
CA VAL A 7 3.82 12.74 -5.53
C VAL A 7 4.05 13.89 -6.50
N ALA A 8 4.64 13.63 -7.67
CA ALA A 8 4.93 14.67 -8.66
C ALA A 8 3.66 15.44 -9.09
N ALA A 9 2.55 14.74 -9.28
CA ALA A 9 1.27 15.34 -9.69
C ALA A 9 0.62 16.20 -8.60
N THR A 10 0.87 15.94 -7.31
CA THR A 10 0.23 16.64 -6.19
C THR A 10 1.15 17.64 -5.49
N TRP A 11 2.47 17.50 -5.65
CA TRP A 11 3.53 18.18 -4.88
C TRP A 11 3.39 19.69 -4.82
N ARG A 12 3.17 20.34 -5.97
CA ARG A 12 3.04 21.79 -6.04
C ARG A 12 1.86 22.27 -5.19
N SER A 13 0.70 21.64 -5.35
CA SER A 13 -0.51 22.02 -4.62
C SER A 13 -0.38 21.76 -3.12
N GLU A 14 0.31 20.69 -2.71
CA GLU A 14 0.53 20.38 -1.31
C GLU A 14 1.46 21.41 -0.64
N ARG A 15 2.54 21.80 -1.32
CA ARG A 15 3.45 22.85 -0.83
C ARG A 15 2.74 24.20 -0.66
N GLU A 16 1.87 24.57 -1.59
CA GLU A 16 1.06 25.79 -1.50
C GLU A 16 0.12 25.78 -0.26
N ARG A 17 -0.27 24.59 0.22
CA ARG A 17 -1.09 24.40 1.43
C ARG A 17 -0.29 24.07 2.69
N GLY A 18 1.04 23.95 2.62
CA GLY A 18 1.89 23.52 3.73
C GLY A 18 1.67 22.06 4.15
N GLU A 19 1.24 21.20 3.24
CA GLU A 19 0.93 19.78 3.48
C GLU A 19 1.98 18.85 2.86
N ALA A 20 1.98 17.57 3.27
CA ALA A 20 2.88 16.55 2.73
C ALA A 20 2.23 15.15 2.70
N TRP A 21 0.92 15.07 2.47
CA TRP A 21 0.19 13.79 2.50
C TRP A 21 0.65 12.83 1.41
N ALA A 22 1.09 13.34 0.26
CA ALA A 22 1.63 12.48 -0.80
C ALA A 22 2.92 11.79 -0.35
N LEU A 23 3.76 12.46 0.46
CA LEU A 23 4.96 11.85 1.04
C LEU A 23 4.61 10.80 2.09
N VAL A 24 3.59 11.03 2.91
CA VAL A 24 3.07 10.02 3.85
C VAL A 24 2.66 8.75 3.08
N GLY A 25 1.88 8.93 2.00
CA GLY A 25 1.45 7.82 1.17
C GLY A 25 2.62 7.13 0.46
N PHE A 26 3.57 7.92 -0.04
CA PHE A 26 4.78 7.40 -0.68
C PHE A 26 5.68 6.60 0.28
N ALA A 27 5.82 7.05 1.53
CA ALA A 27 6.52 6.31 2.58
C ALA A 27 5.88 4.93 2.81
N GLY A 28 4.54 4.86 2.85
CA GLY A 28 3.83 3.58 2.90
C GLY A 28 4.17 2.64 1.73
N LEU A 29 4.29 3.17 0.52
CA LEU A 29 4.71 2.38 -0.65
C LEU A 29 6.18 1.92 -0.55
N VAL A 30 7.09 2.75 -0.05
CA VAL A 30 8.50 2.37 0.16
C VAL A 30 8.61 1.25 1.20
N LEU A 31 7.87 1.36 2.30
CA LEU A 31 7.82 0.34 3.35
C LEU A 31 7.24 -0.98 2.83
N GLN A 32 6.20 -0.94 1.98
CA GLN A 32 5.69 -2.15 1.31
C GLN A 32 6.75 -2.82 0.43
N ASN A 33 7.46 -2.05 -0.40
CA ASN A 33 8.51 -2.63 -1.27
C ASN A 33 9.63 -3.26 -0.45
N THR A 34 10.04 -2.61 0.65
CA THR A 34 11.04 -3.14 1.58
C THR A 34 10.56 -4.44 2.23
N THR A 35 9.30 -4.49 2.64
CA THR A 35 8.66 -5.68 3.21
C THR A 35 8.62 -6.82 2.20
N PHE A 36 8.22 -6.56 0.95
CA PHE A 36 8.21 -7.58 -0.10
C PHE A 36 9.61 -8.12 -0.41
N ALA A 37 10.64 -7.26 -0.43
CA ALA A 37 12.02 -7.71 -0.58
C ALA A 37 12.42 -8.67 0.56
N GLY A 38 12.07 -8.35 1.81
CA GLY A 38 12.27 -9.25 2.95
C GLY A 38 11.52 -10.57 2.82
N ILE A 39 10.25 -10.54 2.42
CA ILE A 39 9.44 -11.74 2.15
C ILE A 39 10.08 -12.63 1.08
N VAL A 40 10.59 -12.04 0.00
CA VAL A 40 11.31 -12.77 -1.06
C VAL A 40 12.60 -13.40 -0.51
N ALA A 41 13.37 -12.66 0.29
CA ALA A 41 14.57 -13.19 0.93
C ALA A 41 14.26 -14.38 1.85
N LEU A 42 13.19 -14.29 2.65
CA LEU A 42 12.73 -15.39 3.51
C LEU A 42 12.30 -16.62 2.69
N ARG A 43 11.63 -16.42 1.55
CA ARG A 43 11.27 -17.52 0.64
C ARG A 43 12.49 -18.20 0.03
N LEU A 44 13.51 -17.42 -0.37
CA LEU A 44 14.77 -17.97 -0.86
C LEU A 44 15.50 -18.76 0.24
N ALA A 45 15.50 -18.25 1.48
CA ALA A 45 16.06 -18.96 2.62
C ALA A 45 15.35 -20.30 2.86
N LEU A 46 14.01 -20.31 2.89
CA LEU A 46 13.21 -21.53 3.01
C LEU A 46 13.51 -22.55 1.90
N ALA A 47 13.64 -22.10 0.66
CA ALA A 47 13.96 -22.98 -0.47
C ALA A 47 15.36 -23.60 -0.40
N SER A 48 16.26 -23.02 0.38
CA SER A 48 17.63 -23.51 0.59
C SER A 48 17.82 -24.35 1.85
N MET A 49 16.77 -24.50 2.68
CA MET A 49 16.87 -25.22 3.95
C MET A 49 16.83 -26.75 3.76
N PRO A 50 17.66 -27.49 4.53
CA PRO A 50 17.56 -28.95 4.63
C PRO A 50 16.19 -29.41 5.16
N LEU A 51 15.68 -30.53 4.63
CA LEU A 51 14.34 -31.07 4.97
C LEU A 51 14.26 -31.67 6.38
N ASP A 52 15.39 -31.88 7.04
CA ASP A 52 15.51 -32.49 8.37
C ASP A 52 15.37 -31.49 9.53
N GLU A 53 15.18 -30.19 9.25
CA GLU A 53 14.95 -29.15 10.26
C GLU A 53 13.54 -28.51 10.19
N PRO A 54 12.47 -29.25 10.54
CA PRO A 54 11.09 -28.78 10.41
C PRO A 54 10.77 -27.61 11.35
N ALA A 55 11.39 -27.55 12.53
CA ALA A 55 11.16 -26.47 13.50
C ALA A 55 11.68 -25.12 13.00
N VAL A 56 12.85 -25.10 12.36
CA VAL A 56 13.44 -23.89 11.78
C VAL A 56 12.61 -23.43 10.57
N THR A 57 12.22 -24.37 9.71
CA THR A 57 11.33 -24.11 8.57
C THR A 57 10.01 -23.47 9.03
N ALA A 58 9.38 -24.00 10.08
CA ALA A 58 8.14 -23.45 10.63
C ALA A 58 8.33 -22.04 11.22
N ALA A 59 9.45 -21.78 11.91
CA ALA A 59 9.76 -20.46 12.46
C ALA A 59 9.94 -19.41 11.36
N VAL A 60 10.69 -19.73 10.29
CA VAL A 60 10.88 -18.82 9.16
C VAL A 60 9.57 -18.58 8.40
N TRP A 61 8.72 -19.60 8.26
CA TRP A 61 7.39 -19.45 7.71
C TRP A 61 6.50 -18.50 8.54
N ALA A 62 6.51 -18.65 9.87
CA ALA A 62 5.76 -17.76 10.75
C ALA A 62 6.22 -16.30 10.65
N VAL A 63 7.53 -16.06 10.54
CA VAL A 63 8.07 -14.72 10.29
C VAL A 63 7.59 -14.18 8.94
N HIS A 64 7.64 -14.99 7.88
CA HIS A 64 7.12 -14.63 6.56
C HIS A 64 5.64 -14.19 6.62
N GLU A 65 4.78 -14.97 7.27
CA GLU A 65 3.35 -14.65 7.43
C GLU A 65 3.13 -13.37 8.26
N GLY A 66 3.97 -13.13 9.28
CA GLY A 66 3.95 -11.91 10.07
C GLY A 66 4.26 -10.67 9.22
N PHE A 67 5.33 -10.71 8.42
CA PHE A 67 5.67 -9.61 7.50
C PHE A 67 4.57 -9.38 6.45
N PHE A 68 4.01 -10.46 5.91
CA PHE A 68 2.90 -10.36 4.95
C PHE A 68 1.69 -9.67 5.58
N THR A 69 1.38 -9.97 6.84
CA THR A 69 0.24 -9.37 7.54
C THR A 69 0.48 -7.90 7.89
N LEU A 70 1.69 -7.54 8.32
CA LEU A 70 2.08 -6.15 8.60
C LEU A 70 2.10 -5.27 7.34
N ASN A 71 2.21 -5.87 6.16
CA ASN A 71 2.13 -5.16 4.89
C ASN A 71 0.82 -4.37 4.75
N GLY A 72 -0.30 -4.89 5.29
CA GLY A 72 -1.59 -4.20 5.31
C GLY A 72 -1.53 -2.83 5.99
N THR A 73 -0.73 -2.66 7.05
CA THR A 73 -0.52 -1.36 7.71
C THR A 73 0.16 -0.35 6.77
N PHE A 74 1.17 -0.80 6.02
CA PHE A 74 1.86 0.06 5.05
C PHE A 74 0.98 0.40 3.84
N LEU A 75 0.11 -0.53 3.44
CA LEU A 75 -0.90 -0.28 2.42
C LEU A 75 -1.95 0.73 2.88
N ALA A 76 -2.40 0.63 4.13
CA ALA A 76 -3.29 1.62 4.73
C ALA A 76 -2.68 3.02 4.74
N LEU A 77 -1.39 3.13 5.11
CA LEU A 77 -0.66 4.41 5.08
C LEU A 77 -0.59 4.99 3.65
N ALA A 78 -0.30 4.13 2.66
CA ALA A 78 -0.27 4.52 1.25
C ALA A 78 -1.62 5.06 0.76
N LEU A 79 -2.69 4.32 1.02
CA LEU A 79 -4.06 4.68 0.64
C LEU A 79 -4.53 5.96 1.32
N LEU A 80 -4.26 6.12 2.62
CA LEU A 80 -4.60 7.31 3.38
C LEU A 80 -3.91 8.55 2.79
N GLY A 81 -2.58 8.52 2.72
CA GLY A 81 -1.79 9.68 2.27
C GLY A 81 -2.13 10.08 0.83
N LEU A 82 -2.17 9.12 -0.09
CA LEU A 82 -2.43 9.43 -1.50
C LEU A 82 -3.88 9.82 -1.79
N SER A 83 -4.85 9.28 -1.03
CA SER A 83 -6.25 9.69 -1.17
C SER A 83 -6.49 11.10 -0.65
N VAL A 84 -5.88 11.46 0.49
CA VAL A 84 -5.97 12.81 1.05
C VAL A 84 -5.27 13.81 0.13
N ALA A 85 -4.03 13.52 -0.28
CA ALA A 85 -3.26 14.37 -1.19
C ALA A 85 -4.00 14.59 -2.52
N GLY A 86 -4.47 13.50 -3.14
CA GLY A 86 -5.20 13.56 -4.39
C GLY A 86 -6.51 14.33 -4.27
N ARG A 87 -7.23 14.19 -3.16
CA ARG A 87 -8.51 14.89 -2.97
C ARG A 87 -8.32 16.37 -2.72
N ARG A 88 -7.42 16.74 -1.81
CA ARG A 88 -7.12 18.14 -1.46
C ARG A 88 -6.45 18.88 -2.62
N GLY A 89 -5.61 18.19 -3.38
CA GLY A 89 -5.01 18.71 -4.62
C GLY A 89 -5.95 18.74 -5.84
N GLY A 90 -7.21 18.30 -5.70
CA GLY A 90 -8.18 18.29 -6.80
C GLY A 90 -7.90 17.26 -7.90
N LEU A 91 -6.92 16.37 -7.72
CA LEU A 91 -6.52 15.36 -8.69
C LEU A 91 -7.55 14.22 -8.79
N ILE A 92 -8.15 13.81 -7.67
CA ILE A 92 -9.17 12.75 -7.64
C ILE A 92 -10.52 13.24 -7.12
N ARG A 93 -11.58 12.56 -7.55
CA ARG A 93 -12.97 12.83 -7.14
C ARG A 93 -13.25 12.30 -5.71
N PRO A 94 -14.25 12.85 -5.00
CA PRO A 94 -14.59 12.42 -3.63
C PRO A 94 -14.87 10.93 -3.47
N TRP A 95 -15.58 10.30 -4.41
CA TRP A 95 -15.87 8.86 -4.36
C TRP A 95 -14.60 8.01 -4.37
N HIS A 96 -13.59 8.44 -5.14
CA HIS A 96 -12.33 7.71 -5.30
C HIS A 96 -11.49 7.85 -4.03
N ALA A 97 -11.46 9.05 -3.45
CA ALA A 97 -10.85 9.26 -2.14
C ALA A 97 -11.52 8.42 -1.04
N ALA A 98 -12.87 8.41 -1.00
CA ALA A 98 -13.63 7.61 -0.03
C ALA A 98 -13.32 6.11 -0.17
N LEU A 99 -13.27 5.58 -1.39
CA LEU A 99 -12.92 4.20 -1.67
C LEU A 99 -11.52 3.85 -1.13
N GLY A 100 -10.55 4.75 -1.31
CA GLY A 100 -9.20 4.57 -0.77
C GLY A 100 -9.15 4.63 0.75
N LEU A 101 -9.88 5.54 1.38
CA LEU A 101 -9.95 5.65 2.85
C LEU A 101 -10.65 4.45 3.49
N VAL A 102 -11.73 3.94 2.88
CA VAL A 102 -12.39 2.72 3.34
C VAL A 102 -11.46 1.53 3.22
N SER A 103 -10.78 1.39 2.07
CA SER A 103 -9.75 0.35 1.88
C SER A 103 -8.65 0.46 2.94
N ALA A 104 -8.17 1.68 3.23
CA ALA A 104 -7.15 1.92 4.26
C ALA A 104 -7.62 1.48 5.65
N ALA A 105 -8.85 1.82 6.03
CA ALA A 105 -9.43 1.43 7.32
C ALA A 105 -9.55 -0.09 7.44
N LEU A 106 -10.02 -0.77 6.38
CA LEU A 106 -10.14 -2.23 6.36
C LEU A 106 -8.78 -2.92 6.43
N MET A 107 -7.78 -2.41 5.70
CA MET A 107 -6.40 -2.92 5.76
C MET A 107 -5.79 -2.75 7.13
N LEU A 108 -5.93 -1.58 7.74
CA LEU A 108 -5.43 -1.34 9.08
C LEU A 108 -6.14 -2.23 10.11
N ALA A 109 -7.47 -2.33 10.04
CA ALA A 109 -8.25 -3.20 10.92
C ALA A 109 -7.81 -4.67 10.77
N SER A 110 -7.63 -5.15 9.54
CA SER A 110 -7.16 -6.51 9.27
C SER A 110 -5.77 -6.77 9.88
N SER A 111 -4.84 -5.81 9.78
CA SER A 111 -3.50 -5.95 10.36
C SER A 111 -3.51 -5.88 11.89
N VAL A 112 -4.33 -5.01 12.50
CA VAL A 112 -4.45 -4.91 13.97
C VAL A 112 -5.10 -6.16 14.56
N LEU A 113 -6.10 -6.72 13.87
CA LEU A 113 -6.83 -7.91 14.29
C LEU A 113 -6.12 -9.22 13.93
N ALA A 114 -4.91 -9.16 13.37
CA ALA A 114 -4.16 -10.33 12.92
C ALA A 114 -4.00 -11.44 13.97
N PRO A 115 -3.68 -11.15 15.25
CA PRO A 115 -3.59 -12.21 16.27
C PRO A 115 -4.91 -12.98 16.43
N LEU A 116 -6.03 -12.26 16.44
CA LEU A 116 -7.37 -12.84 16.57
C LEU A 116 -7.76 -13.68 15.35
N VAL A 117 -7.36 -13.24 14.15
CA VAL A 117 -7.56 -14.00 12.89
C VAL A 117 -6.80 -15.33 12.93
N ILE A 118 -5.56 -15.31 13.41
CA ILE A 118 -4.70 -16.51 13.51
C ILE A 118 -5.29 -17.51 14.51
N GLU A 119 -5.83 -17.04 15.63
CA GLU A 119 -6.39 -17.91 16.68
C GLU A 119 -7.76 -18.49 16.32
N HIS A 120 -8.65 -17.71 15.70
CA HIS A 120 -10.07 -18.09 15.59
C HIS A 120 -10.51 -18.52 14.19
N GLY A 121 -9.73 -18.24 13.13
CA GLY A 121 -10.17 -18.48 11.76
C GLY A 121 -11.44 -17.70 11.36
N ASN A 122 -11.82 -17.79 10.08
CA ASN A 122 -12.93 -17.10 9.36
C ASN A 122 -14.16 -16.73 10.26
N PRO A 123 -14.57 -15.45 10.42
CA PRO A 123 -14.90 -14.46 9.36
C PRO A 123 -13.92 -13.28 9.17
N LEU A 124 -13.02 -13.04 10.13
CA LEU A 124 -12.23 -11.80 10.20
C LEU A 124 -11.26 -11.61 9.02
N GLY A 125 -10.80 -12.70 8.39
CA GLY A 125 -9.96 -12.65 7.18
C GLY A 125 -10.64 -12.01 5.97
N LEU A 126 -11.98 -11.98 5.92
CA LEU A 126 -12.74 -11.33 4.84
C LEU A 126 -12.57 -9.80 4.85
N ILE A 127 -12.30 -9.20 6.01
CA ILE A 127 -12.05 -7.76 6.14
C ILE A 127 -10.83 -7.37 5.31
N GLY A 128 -9.74 -8.14 5.45
CA GLY A 128 -8.53 -7.98 4.65
C GLY A 128 -8.81 -8.17 3.16
N LEU A 129 -9.51 -9.24 2.79
CA LEU A 129 -9.82 -9.49 1.37
C LEU A 129 -10.61 -8.35 0.72
N VAL A 130 -11.65 -7.85 1.40
CA VAL A 130 -12.46 -6.73 0.89
C VAL A 130 -11.63 -5.46 0.76
N GLY A 131 -10.83 -5.13 1.79
CA GLY A 131 -9.94 -3.97 1.73
C GLY A 131 -8.97 -4.06 0.55
N TRP A 132 -8.44 -5.24 0.26
CA TRP A 132 -7.49 -5.48 -0.82
C TRP A 132 -8.16 -5.31 -2.20
N LEU A 133 -9.38 -5.85 -2.37
CA LEU A 133 -10.15 -5.67 -3.61
C LEU A 133 -10.49 -4.19 -3.86
N LEU A 134 -10.86 -3.44 -2.83
CA LEU A 134 -11.07 -2.01 -2.94
C LEU A 134 -9.78 -1.29 -3.33
N TRP A 135 -8.63 -1.67 -2.76
CA TRP A 135 -7.35 -1.12 -3.16
C TRP A 135 -7.04 -1.35 -4.65
N VAL A 136 -7.34 -2.54 -5.20
CA VAL A 136 -7.16 -2.83 -6.63
C VAL A 136 -7.98 -1.87 -7.50
N VAL A 137 -9.25 -1.66 -7.16
CA VAL A 137 -10.10 -0.69 -7.87
C VAL A 137 -9.54 0.72 -7.75
N TRP A 138 -9.09 1.08 -6.53
CA TRP A 138 -8.52 2.39 -6.25
C TRP A 138 -7.27 2.68 -7.08
N VAL A 139 -6.32 1.75 -7.13
CA VAL A 139 -5.03 1.95 -7.81
C VAL A 139 -5.20 2.01 -9.32
N CYS A 140 -6.09 1.20 -9.89
CA CYS A 140 -6.43 1.25 -11.30
C CYS A 140 -7.05 2.61 -11.67
N ALA A 141 -8.04 3.07 -10.90
CA ALA A 141 -8.66 4.38 -11.12
C ALA A 141 -7.66 5.53 -11.01
N TYR A 142 -6.75 5.47 -10.02
CA TYR A 142 -5.71 6.50 -9.84
C TYR A 142 -4.68 6.47 -10.96
N GLY A 143 -4.24 5.28 -11.37
CA GLY A 143 -3.36 5.10 -12.51
C GLY A 143 -3.94 5.72 -13.78
N VAL A 144 -5.22 5.49 -14.05
CA VAL A 144 -5.91 6.09 -15.20
C VAL A 144 -5.92 7.62 -15.11
N VAL A 145 -6.18 8.20 -13.92
CA VAL A 145 -6.11 9.65 -13.71
C VAL A 145 -4.70 10.18 -14.02
N LEU A 146 -3.65 9.52 -13.52
CA LEU A 146 -2.26 9.96 -13.73
C LEU A 146 -1.83 9.87 -15.19
N VAL A 147 -2.19 8.80 -15.91
CA VAL A 147 -1.86 8.63 -17.33
C VAL A 147 -2.57 9.67 -18.19
N ARG A 148 -3.74 10.15 -17.77
CA ARG A 148 -4.51 11.17 -18.49
C ARG A 148 -4.08 12.60 -18.16
N LEU A 149 -3.16 12.80 -17.22
CA LEU A 149 -2.61 14.13 -16.98
C LEU A 149 -1.84 14.58 -18.23
N PRO A 150 -2.06 15.82 -18.71
CA PRO A 150 -1.22 16.41 -19.75
C PRO A 150 0.24 16.33 -19.31
N SER A 151 1.11 15.81 -20.18
CA SER A 151 2.55 15.78 -19.93
C SER A 151 2.99 17.17 -19.48
N LEU A 152 3.52 17.29 -18.26
CA LEU A 152 4.18 18.53 -17.83
C LEU A 152 5.23 18.85 -18.89
N ARG A 153 4.98 19.94 -19.62
CA ARG A 153 5.51 20.30 -20.94
C ARG A 153 7.00 19.99 -21.09
N ALA A 154 7.37 19.41 -22.24
CA ALA A 154 8.70 19.61 -22.80
C ALA A 154 8.99 21.13 -22.87
N PRO A 155 10.20 21.60 -22.54
CA PRO A 155 10.54 23.00 -22.71
C PRO A 155 10.28 23.41 -24.16
N ALA A 156 9.56 24.51 -24.37
CA ALA A 156 9.53 25.15 -25.67
C ALA A 156 10.99 25.54 -26.00
N ALA A 157 11.54 24.94 -27.05
CA ALA A 157 12.81 25.38 -27.60
C ALA A 157 12.64 26.85 -28.01
N VAL A 158 13.42 27.72 -27.38
CA VAL A 158 13.67 29.10 -27.81
C VAL A 158 15.01 29.11 -28.53
#